data_AF-A0AAW6FRI5-F1
#
_entry.id   AF-A0AAW6FRI5-F1
#
_cell.length_a   1.000
_cell.length_b   1.000
_cell.length_c   1.000
_cell.angle_alpha   90.00
_cell.angle_beta   90.00
_cell.angle_gamma   90.00
#
_symmetry.space_group_name_H-M   'P 1'
#
loop_
_entity.id
_entity.type
_entity.pdbx_description
1 polymer ?
#
loop_
_entity_poly.entity_id
_entity_poly.type
_entity_poly.pdbx_seq_one_letter_code
_entity_poly.pdbx_strand_id
1 'polypeptide(L)'
;MKAIEYYRNLKQETERYTILYQLFCFSSIDAFVDNPTEEEYEILSGGIVNAYLQLDDCDLGKLADCIAEKYANEKFTLEEFKQMSKWEVLDLYN
;
A
#
# COMPACT_ATOMS: atom_id res chain seq x y z
N MET A 1 -13.08 4.51 -31.84
CA MET A 1 -13.07 5.74 -31.00
C MET A 1 -11.75 5.84 -30.27
N LYS A 2 -10.92 6.84 -30.58
CA LYS A 2 -9.58 6.99 -29.97
C LYS A 2 -9.62 7.11 -28.44
N ALA A 3 -10.64 7.75 -27.87
CA ALA A 3 -10.78 7.91 -26.40
C ALA A 3 -10.89 6.58 -25.63
N ILE A 4 -11.59 5.58 -26.17
CA ILE A 4 -11.73 4.26 -25.53
C ILE A 4 -10.38 3.52 -25.54
N GLU A 5 -9.62 3.66 -26.63
CA GLU A 5 -8.28 3.08 -26.76
C GLU A 5 -7.29 3.72 -25.77
N TYR A 6 -7.27 5.05 -25.67
CA TYR A 6 -6.49 5.77 -24.66
C TYR A 6 -6.85 5.32 -23.23
N TYR A 7 -8.14 5.19 -22.91
CA TYR A 7 -8.58 4.71 -21.60
C TYR A 7 -8.08 3.30 -21.28
N ARG A 8 -8.14 2.37 -22.24
CA ARG A 8 -7.65 0.99 -22.05
C ARG A 8 -6.15 0.95 -21.79
N ASN A 9 -5.37 1.74 -22.53
CA ASN A 9 -3.93 1.81 -22.34
C ASN A 9 -3.58 2.40 -20.97
N LEU A 10 -4.22 3.53 -20.59
CA LEU A 10 -4.04 4.13 -19.26
C LEU A 10 -4.40 3.14 -18.14
N LYS A 11 -5.50 2.38 -18.30
CA LYS A 11 -5.91 1.38 -17.34
C LYS A 11 -4.86 0.27 -17.17
N GLN A 12 -4.34 -0.29 -18.28
CA GLN A 12 -3.31 -1.33 -18.23
C GLN A 12 -1.99 -0.83 -17.64
N GLU A 13 -1.58 0.39 -17.94
CA GLU A 13 -0.39 0.99 -17.35
C GLU A 13 -0.59 1.21 -15.85
N THR A 14 -1.74 1.72 -15.44
CA THR A 14 -2.08 1.90 -14.02
C THR A 14 -2.04 0.57 -13.26
N GLU A 15 -2.65 -0.48 -13.81
CA GLU A 15 -2.61 -1.84 -13.23
C GLU A 15 -1.17 -2.33 -13.03
N ARG A 16 -0.29 -2.12 -14.02
CA ARG A 16 1.13 -2.50 -13.91
C ARG A 16 1.86 -1.74 -12.80
N TYR A 17 1.66 -0.42 -12.70
CA TYR A 17 2.31 0.36 -11.65
C TYR A 17 1.81 -0.01 -10.26
N THR A 18 0.50 -0.25 -10.11
CA THR A 18 -0.07 -0.73 -8.83
C THR A 18 0.55 -2.06 -8.40
N ILE A 19 0.69 -3.02 -9.33
CA ILE A 19 1.36 -4.29 -9.04
C ILE A 19 2.80 -4.07 -8.57
N LEU A 20 3.56 -3.20 -9.25
CA LEU A 20 4.94 -2.91 -8.86
C LEU A 20 5.03 -2.28 -7.46
N TYR A 21 4.12 -1.37 -7.12
CA TYR A 21 4.07 -0.77 -5.79
C TYR A 21 3.67 -1.78 -4.70
N GLN A 22 2.74 -2.68 -4.99
CA GLN A 22 2.37 -3.76 -4.07
C GLN A 22 3.54 -4.72 -3.83
N LEU A 23 4.25 -5.13 -4.88
CA LEU A 23 5.45 -5.97 -4.75
C LEU A 23 6.53 -5.28 -3.90
N PHE A 24 6.67 -3.96 -4.01
CA PHE A 24 7.54 -3.19 -3.11
C PHE A 24 7.07 -3.30 -1.65
N CYS A 25 5.78 -3.09 -1.40
CA CYS A 25 5.21 -3.21 -0.05
C CYS A 25 5.38 -4.62 0.53
N PHE A 26 5.30 -5.67 -0.30
CA PHE A 26 5.49 -7.05 0.16
C PHE A 26 6.88 -7.26 0.75
N SER A 27 7.91 -6.67 0.16
CA SER A 27 9.27 -6.78 0.72
C SER A 27 9.40 -6.14 2.10
N SER A 28 8.71 -5.03 2.36
CA SER A 28 8.63 -4.44 3.71
C SER A 28 7.83 -5.32 4.66
N ILE A 29 6.69 -5.87 4.22
CA ILE A 29 5.88 -6.79 5.04
C ILE A 29 6.70 -8.02 5.44
N ASP A 30 7.43 -8.63 4.51
CA ASP A 30 8.33 -9.76 4.77
C ASP A 30 9.47 -9.43 5.73
N ALA A 31 9.90 -8.17 5.77
CA ALA A 31 11.00 -7.74 6.61
C ALA A 31 10.58 -7.58 8.09
N PHE A 32 9.30 -7.26 8.36
CA PHE A 32 8.83 -6.93 9.70
C PHE A 32 7.79 -7.90 10.27
N VAL A 33 6.92 -8.46 9.44
CA VAL A 33 5.81 -9.35 9.86
C VAL A 33 6.28 -10.79 9.74
N ASP A 34 6.16 -11.57 10.82
CA ASP A 34 6.54 -12.99 10.81
C ASP A 34 5.43 -13.85 10.19
N ASN A 35 5.74 -14.61 9.14
CA ASN A 35 4.81 -15.47 8.40
C ASN A 35 3.50 -14.78 7.98
N PRO A 36 3.57 -13.67 7.21
CA PRO A 36 2.38 -12.93 6.77
C PRO A 36 1.46 -13.80 5.91
N THR A 37 0.17 -13.64 6.15
CA THR A 37 -0.93 -14.24 5.40
C THR A 37 -1.19 -13.48 4.10
N GLU A 38 -1.86 -14.16 3.15
CA GLU A 38 -2.31 -13.52 1.90
C GLU A 38 -3.18 -12.28 2.18
N GLU A 39 -4.05 -12.36 3.19
CA GLU A 39 -4.92 -11.26 3.59
C GLU A 39 -4.11 -10.04 4.10
N GLU A 40 -3.08 -10.25 4.93
CA GLU A 40 -2.20 -9.17 5.38
C GLU A 40 -1.47 -8.50 4.23
N TYR A 41 -0.95 -9.27 3.26
CA TYR A 41 -0.34 -8.69 2.06
C TYR A 41 -1.31 -7.82 1.28
N GLU A 42 -2.51 -8.33 1.01
CA GLU A 42 -3.51 -7.62 0.21
C GLU A 42 -3.94 -6.30 0.86
N ILE A 43 -4.26 -6.35 2.15
CA ILE A 43 -4.81 -5.19 2.87
C ILE A 43 -3.73 -4.14 3.13
N LEU A 44 -2.58 -4.56 3.68
CA LEU A 44 -1.53 -3.61 4.04
C LEU A 44 -1.00 -2.93 2.78
N SER A 45 -0.65 -3.69 1.74
CA SER A 45 -0.17 -3.11 0.49
C SER A 45 -1.23 -2.23 -0.18
N GLY A 46 -2.49 -2.64 -0.17
CA GLY A 46 -3.59 -1.85 -0.73
C GLY A 46 -3.76 -0.50 -0.03
N GLY A 47 -3.74 -0.50 1.31
CA GLY A 47 -3.83 0.72 2.11
C GLY A 47 -2.62 1.64 1.92
N ILE A 48 -1.40 1.08 1.96
CA ILE A 48 -0.15 1.82 1.75
C ILE A 48 -0.13 2.48 0.37
N VAL A 49 -0.42 1.73 -0.70
CA VAL A 49 -0.39 2.25 -2.08
C VAL A 49 -1.46 3.33 -2.27
N ASN A 50 -2.66 3.15 -1.72
CA ASN A 50 -3.71 4.15 -1.78
C ASN A 50 -3.32 5.45 -1.06
N ALA A 51 -2.65 5.36 0.09
CA ALA A 51 -2.11 6.51 0.79
C ALA A 51 -0.98 7.20 0.01
N TYR A 52 -0.04 6.42 -0.52
CA TYR A 52 1.11 6.90 -1.29
C TYR A 52 0.70 7.69 -2.54
N LEU A 53 -0.25 7.18 -3.33
CA LEU A 53 -0.67 7.79 -4.60
C LEU A 53 -1.38 9.16 -4.45
N GLN A 54 -1.57 9.63 -3.22
CA GLN A 54 -2.29 10.87 -2.91
C GLN A 54 -1.36 11.99 -2.43
N LEU A 55 -0.05 11.75 -2.36
CA LEU A 55 0.98 12.71 -1.97
C LEU A 55 2.01 12.88 -3.08
N ASP A 56 2.42 14.12 -3.33
CA ASP A 56 3.48 14.44 -4.32
C ASP A 56 4.90 14.16 -3.78
N ASP A 57 5.07 14.04 -2.46
CA ASP A 57 6.38 13.90 -1.81
C ASP A 57 6.32 12.91 -0.62
N CYS A 58 6.01 11.66 -0.94
CA CYS A 58 6.05 10.53 0.00
C CYS A 58 7.00 9.47 -0.54
N ASP A 59 7.83 8.87 0.31
CA ASP A 59 8.67 7.73 -0.08
C ASP A 59 7.90 6.44 0.22
N LEU A 60 7.49 5.73 -0.83
CA LEU A 60 6.72 4.48 -0.71
C LEU A 60 7.42 3.45 0.18
N GLY A 61 8.74 3.32 0.05
CA GLY A 61 9.51 2.34 0.82
C GLY A 61 9.45 2.67 2.31
N LYS A 62 9.69 3.94 2.67
CA LYS A 62 9.61 4.37 4.07
C LYS A 62 8.20 4.26 4.64
N LEU A 63 7.18 4.56 3.85
CA LEU A 63 5.79 4.39 4.27
C LEU A 63 5.48 2.91 4.53
N ALA A 64 5.89 2.03 3.61
CA ALA A 64 5.68 0.59 3.74
C ALA A 64 6.42 0.01 4.94
N ASP A 65 7.70 0.36 5.13
CA ASP A 65 8.50 -0.07 6.29
C ASP A 65 7.86 0.38 7.60
N CYS A 66 7.46 1.65 7.69
CA CYS A 66 6.86 2.21 8.90
C CYS A 66 5.55 1.51 9.27
N ILE A 67 4.68 1.27 8.30
CA ILE A 67 3.38 0.63 8.54
C ILE A 67 3.57 -0.86 8.87
N ALA A 68 4.43 -1.57 8.15
CA ALA A 68 4.74 -2.98 8.43
C ALA A 68 5.37 -3.14 9.83
N GLU A 69 6.30 -2.26 10.22
CA GLU A 69 6.88 -2.24 11.55
C GLU A 69 5.82 -1.96 12.63
N LYS A 70 4.96 -0.95 12.44
CA LYS A 70 3.90 -0.62 13.40
C LYS A 70 2.89 -1.75 13.54
N TYR A 71 2.56 -2.42 12.43
CA TYR A 71 1.70 -3.60 12.44
C TYR A 71 2.33 -4.77 13.21
N ALA A 72 3.59 -5.11 12.90
CA ALA A 72 4.33 -6.17 13.58
C ALA A 72 4.50 -5.92 15.08
N ASN A 73 4.57 -4.65 15.49
CA ASN A 73 4.62 -4.23 16.90
C ASN A 73 3.23 -4.06 17.55
N GLU A 74 2.18 -4.59 16.92
CA GLU A 74 0.80 -4.59 17.42
C GLU A 74 0.28 -3.18 17.78
N LYS A 75 0.73 -2.14 17.07
CA LYS A 75 0.23 -0.76 17.27
C LYS A 75 -1.20 -0.57 16.78
N PHE A 76 -1.61 -1.43 15.85
CA PHE A 76 -2.97 -1.56 15.34
C PHE A 76 -3.17 -2.99 14.85
N THR A 77 -4.42 -3.41 14.77
CA THR A 77 -4.85 -4.68 14.19
C THR A 77 -5.15 -4.54 12.70
N LEU A 78 -5.21 -5.66 12.00
CA LEU A 78 -5.54 -5.66 10.57
C LEU A 78 -6.96 -5.11 10.33
N GLU A 79 -7.90 -5.38 11.22
CA GLU A 79 -9.27 -4.83 11.15
C GLU A 79 -9.30 -3.32 11.38
N GLU A 80 -8.51 -2.80 12.33
CA GLU A 80 -8.40 -1.34 12.49
C GLU A 80 -7.82 -0.70 11.23
N PHE A 81 -6.79 -1.31 10.63
CA PHE A 81 -6.19 -0.82 9.40
C PHE A 81 -7.16 -0.82 8.21
N LYS A 82 -8.00 -1.86 8.07
CA LYS A 82 -9.06 -1.89 7.03
C LYS A 82 -10.03 -0.70 7.12
N GLN A 83 -10.26 -0.19 8.33
CA GLN A 83 -11.19 0.92 8.57
C GLN A 83 -10.50 2.29 8.52
N MET A 84 -9.16 2.34 8.52
CA MET A 84 -8.43 3.59 8.42
C MET A 84 -8.68 4.25 7.06
N SER A 85 -9.03 5.52 7.12
CA SER A 85 -8.95 6.38 5.95
C SER A 85 -7.49 6.55 5.53
N LYS A 86 -7.29 6.92 4.27
CA LYS A 86 -5.95 7.23 3.74
C LYS A 86 -5.17 8.27 4.57
N TRP A 87 -5.86 9.19 5.24
CA TRP A 87 -5.20 10.21 6.06
C TRP A 87 -4.71 9.62 7.38
N GLU A 88 -5.49 8.74 7.99
CA GLU A 88 -5.08 8.02 9.20
C GLU A 88 -3.90 7.09 8.92
N VAL A 89 -3.87 6.44 7.74
CA VAL A 89 -2.72 5.67 7.27
C VAL A 89 -1.47 6.55 7.13
N LEU A 90 -1.61 7.77 6.62
CA LEU A 90 -0.50 8.73 6.52
C LEU A 90 -0.08 9.29 7.89
N ASP A 91 -1.00 9.43 8.84
CA ASP A 91 -0.65 9.84 10.21
C ASP A 91 0.21 8.77 10.92
N LEU A 92 0.14 7.51 10.50
CA LEU A 92 1.07 6.48 10.95
C LEU A 92 2.50 6.71 10.47
N TYR A 93 2.72 7.50 9.42
CA TYR A 93 4.06 7.82 8.89
C TYR A 93 4.77 8.93 9.68
N ASN A 94 4.01 9.72 10.46
CA ASN A 94 4.54 10.77 11.34
C ASN A 94 4.82 10.25 12.77
#